data_AF-A0A317ZFZ5-F1
#
_entry.id   AF-A0A317ZFZ5-F1
#
_cell.length_a   1.000
_cell.length_b   1.000
_cell.length_c   1.000
_cell.angle_alpha   90.00
_cell.angle_beta   90.00
_cell.angle_gamma   90.00
#
_symmetry.space_group_name_H-M   'P 1'
#
loop_
_entity.id
_entity.type
_entity.pdbx_description
1 polymer ?
#
loop_
_entity_poly.entity_id
_entity_poly.type
_entity_poly.pdbx_seq_one_letter_code
_entity_poly.pdbx_strand_id
1 'polypeptide(L)'
;MALPKTGKPTAKQVADWAISLIGSGVDVDGYYGRQCWDLPNYIFNRYWGFKTPGNARDMAWYRYPAGFKIYRKTSSFIPKPGDIAIWTGGNYNWNTWGHTGIVVGPSTKDYFYSVDQNWNNANSYVGSPAAKIKHSYFGVTHFVRPAYKSEPKPTPIPPENKPIPKDPEPTKKPESNKPIYKVVTKILFTTARIELVKANRFVHYITKSDNHNNKPNKIVIKNANTALSTNDIYKYREDLNEDEIPHFFVDRLNVWACRPIEESVQGYNNAIVLSITEARTAVSDNFKMNEIECLSLAKLLLEANGKKMNTSSIVIDKSSWRTFKLHTGKDSLKSSGFTSKDYQKAVNELIKLFNDKDKLLNNKPKDVVEKIRIRTVVKENTKFVPSELKPSNNIEDKQDSKIDRIISNYSLKQALDIQFSLNPKPQTSNGVTWYTASLNQTRAAMDTNKIFNNNVQVYQFLKLNQYQGISVDKLNKLLVGKGTLQNQGQAFADGCKKYGVNEIYLIAHAFLESANGTSFFASGRTGVYNYFGIGAFDNNPNNAMEFARSHGWTSPAKAIIGGAEFVGKGYFDVGQNTLYRMRWNPKKPGTHQYATDISWAKVQAKMISTMYKEIGLKGEYFIYDQYKK
;
A
#
# COMPACT_ATOMS: atom_id res chain seq x y z
N MET A 1 36.10 16.77 16.90
CA MET A 1 37.35 17.39 16.41
C MET A 1 37.14 18.88 16.30
N ALA A 2 38.08 19.70 16.78
CA ALA A 2 37.91 21.14 16.83
C ALA A 2 38.33 21.80 15.50
N LEU A 3 37.55 22.78 15.05
CA LEU A 3 37.97 23.66 13.96
C LEU A 3 39.27 24.39 14.33
N PRO A 4 40.14 24.74 13.36
CA PRO A 4 41.40 25.41 13.66
C PRO A 4 41.16 26.78 14.30
N LYS A 5 41.99 27.14 15.29
CA LYS A 5 41.90 28.44 15.98
C LYS A 5 42.32 29.61 15.06
N THR A 6 43.25 29.37 14.14
CA THR A 6 43.75 30.34 13.15
C THR A 6 43.92 29.68 11.77
N GLY A 7 43.78 30.47 10.71
CA GLY A 7 43.89 29.99 9.32
C GLY A 7 42.66 29.24 8.80
N LYS A 8 42.54 29.13 7.47
CA LYS A 8 41.39 28.48 6.81
C LYS A 8 41.35 26.97 7.08
N PRO A 9 40.17 26.38 7.36
CA PRO A 9 40.05 24.94 7.63
C PRO A 9 40.17 24.09 6.36
N THR A 10 40.41 22.80 6.56
CA THR A 10 40.20 21.77 5.52
C THR A 10 38.71 21.40 5.42
N ALA A 11 38.31 20.82 4.28
CA ALA A 11 36.92 20.38 4.06
C ALA A 11 36.50 19.31 5.09
N LYS A 12 37.38 18.33 5.37
CA LYS A 12 37.17 17.33 6.41
C LYS A 12 36.98 17.92 7.80
N GLN A 13 37.76 18.93 8.20
CA GLN A 13 37.59 19.56 9.52
C GLN A 13 36.23 20.24 9.67
N VAL A 14 35.70 20.85 8.60
CA VAL A 14 34.36 21.44 8.63
C VAL A 14 33.27 20.37 8.69
N ALA A 15 33.40 19.27 7.93
CA ALA A 15 32.47 18.15 8.01
C ALA A 15 32.46 17.49 9.41
N ASP A 16 33.64 17.22 9.97
CA ASP A 16 33.78 16.61 11.29
C ASP A 16 33.24 17.51 12.41
N TRP A 17 33.44 18.83 12.29
CA TRP A 17 32.86 19.80 13.20
C TRP A 17 31.34 19.82 13.10
N ALA A 18 30.77 19.82 11.90
CA ALA A 18 29.32 19.77 11.71
C ALA A 18 28.72 18.50 12.35
N ILE A 19 29.37 17.34 12.20
CA ILE A 19 28.97 16.10 12.91
C ILE A 19 29.00 16.30 14.43
N SER A 20 30.03 16.98 14.97
CA SER A 20 30.13 17.20 16.41
C SER A 20 29.03 18.10 16.99
N LEU A 21 28.31 18.85 16.15
CA LEU A 21 27.19 19.67 16.57
C LEU A 21 25.87 18.89 16.71
N ILE A 22 25.80 17.63 16.27
CA ILE A 22 24.56 16.84 16.34
C ILE A 22 24.02 16.80 17.78
N GLY A 23 22.75 17.18 17.96
CA GLY A 23 22.11 17.32 19.27
C GLY A 23 22.34 18.68 19.96
N SER A 24 23.23 19.52 19.44
CA SER A 24 23.47 20.91 19.85
C SER A 24 23.24 21.85 18.66
N GLY A 25 23.86 23.03 18.62
CA GLY A 25 23.83 23.86 17.41
C GLY A 25 24.42 25.25 17.61
N VAL A 26 24.52 26.00 16.52
CA VAL A 26 25.03 27.37 16.50
C VAL A 26 23.92 28.34 16.16
N ASP A 27 23.98 29.51 16.79
CA ASP A 27 23.15 30.67 16.55
C ASP A 27 24.12 31.84 16.37
N VAL A 28 24.21 32.36 15.15
CA VAL A 28 25.33 33.20 14.69
C VAL A 28 24.99 34.68 14.73
N ASP A 29 23.71 35.01 14.65
CA ASP A 29 23.20 36.38 14.65
C ASP A 29 22.29 36.68 15.86
N GLY A 30 21.95 35.68 16.68
CA GLY A 30 21.11 35.82 17.86
C GLY A 30 19.63 35.94 17.54
N TYR A 31 19.23 35.66 16.29
CA TYR A 31 17.89 35.91 15.76
C TYR A 31 17.22 34.59 15.34
N TYR A 32 16.02 34.32 15.88
CA TYR A 32 15.27 33.07 15.66
C TYR A 32 15.99 31.76 16.08
N GLY A 33 17.06 31.86 16.87
CA GLY A 33 17.75 30.70 17.44
C GLY A 33 18.59 29.93 16.43
N ARG A 34 18.58 28.59 16.54
CA ARG A 34 19.47 27.71 15.74
C ARG A 34 18.87 27.39 14.38
N GLN A 35 18.94 28.33 13.44
CA GLN A 35 18.39 28.19 12.10
C GLN A 35 19.35 27.44 11.16
N CYS A 36 18.84 27.03 10.00
CA CYS A 36 19.64 26.34 8.98
C CYS A 36 20.75 27.25 8.41
N TRP A 37 20.46 28.54 8.28
CA TRP A 37 21.38 29.55 7.74
C TRP A 37 22.59 29.80 8.65
N ASP A 38 22.47 29.59 9.96
CA ASP A 38 23.57 29.77 10.92
C ASP A 38 24.73 28.81 10.67
N LEU A 39 24.46 27.55 10.30
CA LEU A 39 25.50 26.52 10.20
C LEU A 39 26.63 26.94 9.25
N PRO A 40 26.34 27.32 7.99
CA PRO A 40 27.37 27.76 7.06
C PRO A 40 27.91 29.15 7.41
N ASN A 41 27.08 30.06 7.92
CA ASN A 41 27.50 31.43 8.21
C ASN A 41 28.39 31.55 9.44
N TYR A 42 28.32 30.61 10.38
CA TYR A 42 29.32 30.47 11.45
C TYR A 42 30.71 30.27 10.85
N ILE A 43 30.82 29.35 9.89
CA ILE A 43 32.07 29.00 9.21
C ILE A 43 32.56 30.16 8.34
N PHE A 44 31.67 30.80 7.58
CA PHE A 44 32.03 31.91 6.71
C PHE A 44 32.53 33.11 7.49
N ASN A 45 31.82 33.48 8.57
CA ASN A 45 32.20 34.63 9.38
C ASN A 45 33.54 34.39 10.07
N ARG A 46 33.72 33.19 10.64
CA ARG A 46 34.93 32.86 11.41
C ARG A 46 36.22 32.83 10.59
N TYR A 47 36.16 32.36 9.34
CA TYR A 47 37.38 32.09 8.55
C TYR A 47 37.54 32.96 7.30
N TRP A 48 36.48 33.62 6.86
CA TRP A 48 36.49 34.52 5.70
C TRP A 48 35.89 35.89 6.00
N GLY A 49 35.42 36.15 7.23
CA GLY A 49 35.03 37.47 7.69
C GLY A 49 33.72 38.01 7.10
N PHE A 50 32.83 37.13 6.61
CA PHE A 50 31.56 37.55 6.04
C PHE A 50 30.40 36.62 6.42
N LYS A 51 29.18 37.15 6.32
CA LYS A 51 27.92 36.40 6.35
C LYS A 51 27.14 36.67 5.05
N THR A 52 26.38 35.70 4.55
CA THR A 52 25.56 35.83 3.34
C THR A 52 24.24 36.53 3.64
N PRO A 53 23.89 37.67 3.04
CA PRO A 53 22.62 38.34 3.34
C PRO A 53 21.41 37.51 2.88
N GLY A 54 20.24 37.78 3.46
CA GLY A 54 18.99 37.12 3.11
C GLY A 54 18.86 35.71 3.71
N ASN A 55 18.07 34.88 3.05
CA ASN A 55 17.68 33.56 3.55
C ASN A 55 18.60 32.46 3.01
N ALA A 56 18.44 31.23 3.50
CA ALA A 56 19.26 30.08 3.11
C ALA A 56 19.27 29.85 1.59
N ARG A 57 18.18 30.13 0.87
CA ARG A 57 18.16 29.99 -0.59
C ARG A 57 19.06 30.99 -1.30
N ASP A 58 19.21 32.19 -0.76
CA ASP A 58 19.89 33.31 -1.41
C ASP A 58 21.39 33.05 -1.53
N MET A 59 21.90 32.17 -0.67
CA MET A 59 23.24 31.58 -0.75
C MET A 59 23.53 30.93 -2.12
N ALA A 60 22.53 30.43 -2.84
CA ALA A 60 22.74 29.85 -4.17
C ALA A 60 23.16 30.88 -5.24
N TRP A 61 22.82 32.16 -5.02
CA TRP A 61 23.06 33.26 -5.96
C TRP A 61 23.97 34.35 -5.37
N TYR A 62 24.47 34.15 -4.16
CA TYR A 62 25.40 35.08 -3.52
C TYR A 62 26.75 35.13 -4.24
N ARG A 63 27.33 36.33 -4.35
CA ARG A 63 28.65 36.55 -4.95
C ARG A 63 29.75 36.30 -3.92
N TYR A 64 30.16 35.03 -3.80
CA TYR A 64 31.20 34.63 -2.84
C TYR A 64 32.59 35.21 -3.14
N PRO A 65 33.44 35.41 -2.10
CA PRO A 65 34.83 35.81 -2.28
C PRO A 65 35.66 34.83 -3.11
N ALA A 66 36.80 35.31 -3.61
CA ALA A 66 37.71 34.53 -4.45
C ALA A 66 38.07 33.17 -3.84
N GLY A 67 37.99 32.13 -4.67
CA GLY A 67 38.30 30.74 -4.31
C GLY A 67 37.11 29.87 -3.90
N PHE A 68 35.96 30.47 -3.57
CA PHE A 68 34.72 29.72 -3.40
C PHE A 68 34.22 29.22 -4.75
N LYS A 69 33.59 28.05 -4.76
CA LYS A 69 33.00 27.47 -5.97
C LYS A 69 31.54 27.15 -5.73
N ILE A 70 30.67 27.64 -6.61
CA ILE A 70 29.26 27.26 -6.65
C ILE A 70 29.08 26.20 -7.73
N TYR A 71 28.50 25.08 -7.36
CA TYR A 71 28.13 24.01 -8.27
C TYR A 71 26.62 23.97 -8.39
N ARG A 72 26.10 24.06 -9.60
CA ARG A 72 24.73 23.68 -9.87
C ARG A 72 24.61 22.17 -9.77
N LYS A 73 23.56 21.71 -9.10
CA LYS A 73 23.24 20.29 -9.01
C LYS A 73 22.95 19.75 -10.41
N THR A 74 23.76 18.79 -10.85
CA THR A 74 23.53 18.00 -12.08
C THR A 74 23.35 16.54 -11.72
N SER A 75 22.89 15.71 -12.65
CA SER A 75 22.66 14.27 -12.42
C SER A 75 23.94 13.48 -12.14
N SER A 76 25.11 14.00 -12.51
CA SER A 76 26.42 13.39 -12.27
C SER A 76 27.17 13.98 -11.08
N PHE A 77 26.68 15.08 -10.50
CA PHE A 77 27.37 15.77 -9.41
C PHE A 77 27.23 15.00 -8.10
N ILE A 78 28.37 14.81 -7.42
CA ILE A 78 28.44 14.19 -6.08
C ILE A 78 29.11 15.22 -5.15
N PRO A 79 28.43 15.73 -4.11
CA PRO A 79 29.00 16.68 -3.18
C PRO A 79 30.00 15.98 -2.28
N LYS A 80 31.04 16.72 -1.92
CA LYS A 80 32.10 16.25 -1.04
C LYS A 80 31.81 16.68 0.40
N PRO A 81 32.30 15.94 1.41
CA PRO A 81 32.27 16.43 2.78
C PRO A 81 32.84 17.84 2.88
N GLY A 82 32.15 18.71 3.61
CA GLY A 82 32.43 20.15 3.72
C GLY A 82 31.64 21.01 2.73
N ASP A 83 31.09 20.46 1.64
CA ASP A 83 30.22 21.26 0.77
C ASP A 83 28.97 21.73 1.52
N ILE A 84 28.50 22.93 1.19
CA ILE A 84 27.24 23.48 1.70
C ILE A 84 26.14 23.14 0.69
N ALA A 85 25.20 22.29 1.07
CA ALA A 85 24.05 21.93 0.24
C ALA A 85 22.97 22.99 0.38
N ILE A 86 22.44 23.49 -0.74
CA ILE A 86 21.44 24.57 -0.76
C ILE A 86 20.18 24.11 -1.47
N TRP A 87 19.10 24.07 -0.72
CA TRP A 87 17.76 23.84 -1.21
C TRP A 87 17.14 25.18 -1.60
N THR A 88 16.78 25.31 -2.87
CA THR A 88 16.05 26.49 -3.37
C THR A 88 14.82 26.11 -4.19
N GLY A 89 14.58 24.81 -4.33
CA GLY A 89 13.57 24.21 -5.20
C GLY A 89 12.79 23.12 -4.49
N GLY A 90 11.68 22.67 -5.06
CA GLY A 90 11.03 21.39 -4.69
C GLY A 90 9.91 21.46 -3.65
N ASN A 91 9.84 22.51 -2.83
CA ASN A 91 8.65 22.82 -2.01
C ASN A 91 8.54 24.33 -1.73
N TYR A 92 7.40 24.80 -1.24
CA TYR A 92 7.14 26.22 -1.03
C TYR A 92 8.13 26.87 -0.05
N ASN A 93 8.47 26.21 1.06
CA ASN A 93 9.41 26.77 2.04
C ASN A 93 10.83 26.91 1.47
N TRP A 94 11.31 25.93 0.70
CA TRP A 94 12.61 26.01 0.05
C TRP A 94 12.62 26.98 -1.14
N ASN A 95 11.48 27.11 -1.82
CA ASN A 95 11.27 28.10 -2.87
C ASN A 95 11.18 29.54 -2.34
N THR A 96 10.87 29.75 -1.05
CA THR A 96 10.67 31.09 -0.48
C THR A 96 11.83 31.48 0.43
N TRP A 97 12.26 30.59 1.33
CA TRP A 97 13.29 30.84 2.34
C TRP A 97 14.54 29.96 2.14
N GLY A 98 14.37 28.82 1.48
CA GLY A 98 15.44 27.85 1.28
C GLY A 98 15.70 26.96 2.48
N HIS A 99 16.65 26.06 2.31
CA HIS A 99 17.29 25.36 3.41
C HIS A 99 18.78 25.18 3.07
N THR A 100 19.61 25.06 4.09
CA THR A 100 21.03 24.78 3.89
C THR A 100 21.58 23.86 4.97
N GLY A 101 22.53 23.01 4.58
CA GLY A 101 23.17 22.03 5.46
C GLY A 101 24.61 21.76 5.04
N ILE A 102 25.45 21.29 5.96
CA ILE A 102 26.84 20.94 5.67
C ILE A 102 26.92 19.46 5.31
N VAL A 103 27.38 19.14 4.12
CA VAL A 103 27.57 17.76 3.66
C VAL A 103 28.66 17.09 4.48
N VAL A 104 28.36 15.92 5.02
CA VAL A 104 29.28 15.12 5.84
C VAL A 104 29.57 13.74 5.26
N GLY A 105 28.76 13.32 4.29
CA GLY A 105 28.90 12.04 3.62
C GLY A 105 28.47 10.82 4.46
N PRO A 106 28.41 9.63 3.83
CA PRO A 106 28.80 9.36 2.45
C PRO A 106 27.88 10.01 1.40
N SER A 107 28.41 10.26 0.20
CA SER A 107 27.69 10.85 -0.93
C SER A 107 27.78 9.96 -2.17
N THR A 108 26.67 9.83 -2.89
CA THR A 108 26.53 9.10 -4.15
C THR A 108 25.78 9.99 -5.15
N LYS A 109 25.53 9.51 -6.37
CA LYS A 109 24.73 10.28 -7.35
C LYS A 109 23.25 10.39 -6.97
N ASP A 110 22.77 9.56 -6.04
CA ASP A 110 21.35 9.48 -5.68
C ASP A 110 21.05 10.08 -4.31
N TYR A 111 22.01 10.04 -3.39
CA TYR A 111 21.87 10.61 -2.05
C TYR A 111 23.19 11.11 -1.48
N PHE A 112 23.11 12.00 -0.49
CA PHE A 112 24.21 12.37 0.39
C PHE A 112 23.72 12.51 1.83
N TYR A 113 24.64 12.52 2.78
CA TYR A 113 24.33 12.89 4.15
C TYR A 113 24.85 14.29 4.45
N SER A 114 24.04 15.10 5.11
CA SER A 114 24.44 16.39 5.68
C SER A 114 24.05 16.46 7.16
N VAL A 115 24.63 17.44 7.83
CA VAL A 115 24.16 17.91 9.13
C VAL A 115 23.38 19.20 8.92
N ASP A 116 22.15 19.18 9.42
CA ASP A 116 21.15 20.20 9.18
C ASP A 116 20.60 20.69 10.51
N GLN A 117 20.51 22.00 10.67
CA GLN A 117 19.71 22.67 11.72
C GLN A 117 18.38 23.10 11.14
N ASN A 118 17.35 23.22 11.96
CA ASN A 118 16.01 23.58 11.49
C ASN A 118 15.42 22.55 10.50
N TRP A 119 15.60 21.26 10.79
CA TRP A 119 15.07 20.14 9.99
C TRP A 119 14.15 19.22 10.80
N ASN A 120 14.66 18.62 11.89
CA ASN A 120 13.88 17.76 12.77
C ASN A 120 13.29 18.57 13.93
N ASN A 121 11.96 18.52 14.11
CA ASN A 121 11.24 19.24 15.18
C ASN A 121 11.54 20.75 15.20
N ALA A 122 11.76 21.31 14.00
CA ALA A 122 12.12 22.69 13.73
C ALA A 122 11.01 23.68 14.12
N ASN A 123 11.39 24.78 14.78
CA ASN A 123 10.50 25.90 15.12
C ASN A 123 11.05 27.20 14.50
N SER A 124 10.16 28.04 13.96
CA SER A 124 10.49 29.34 13.37
C SER A 124 11.10 30.36 14.35
N TYR A 125 10.98 30.19 15.66
CA TYR A 125 11.44 31.14 16.68
C TYR A 125 12.74 30.73 17.39
N VAL A 126 13.06 29.43 17.40
CA VAL A 126 14.24 28.89 18.12
C VAL A 126 15.08 27.91 17.29
N GLY A 127 14.60 27.55 16.10
CA GLY A 127 15.22 26.59 15.20
C GLY A 127 15.05 25.15 15.66
N SER A 128 16.08 24.34 15.42
CA SER A 128 16.24 23.03 16.09
C SER A 128 17.73 22.68 16.21
N PRO A 129 18.08 21.77 17.12
CA PRO A 129 19.43 21.21 17.17
C PRO A 129 19.83 20.57 15.83
N ALA A 130 21.14 20.54 15.58
CA ALA A 130 21.69 19.93 14.38
C ALA A 130 21.42 18.42 14.38
N ALA A 131 21.06 17.87 13.22
CA ALA A 131 20.80 16.44 13.05
C ALA A 131 21.47 15.93 11.77
N LYS A 132 21.94 14.67 11.79
CA LYS A 132 22.45 14.00 10.58
C LYS A 132 21.30 13.43 9.78
N ILE A 133 21.14 13.91 8.56
CA ILE A 133 20.00 13.56 7.71
C ILE A 133 20.50 12.95 6.40
N LYS A 134 19.79 11.96 5.90
CA LYS A 134 20.01 11.38 4.57
C LYS A 134 19.13 12.12 3.57
N HIS A 135 19.73 12.86 2.66
CA HIS A 135 19.01 13.57 1.62
C HIS A 135 19.17 12.86 0.29
N SER A 136 18.08 12.77 -0.46
CA SER A 136 18.19 12.76 -1.90
C SER A 136 18.54 14.16 -2.39
N TYR A 137 18.91 14.31 -3.66
CA TYR A 137 19.09 15.63 -4.26
C TYR A 137 17.78 16.38 -4.52
N PHE A 138 16.66 15.92 -3.95
CA PHE A 138 15.37 16.59 -4.13
C PHE A 138 15.39 17.97 -3.47
N GLY A 139 15.08 18.99 -4.29
CA GLY A 139 15.07 20.39 -3.88
C GLY A 139 16.45 21.05 -3.75
N VAL A 140 17.53 20.26 -3.68
CA VAL A 140 18.90 20.76 -3.74
C VAL A 140 19.19 21.22 -5.16
N THR A 141 19.53 22.49 -5.29
CA THR A 141 19.79 23.10 -6.60
C THR A 141 21.25 23.49 -6.75
N HIS A 142 21.91 23.81 -5.64
CA HIS A 142 23.28 24.29 -5.62
C HIS A 142 24.05 23.68 -4.45
N PHE A 143 25.36 23.59 -4.65
CA PHE A 143 26.31 23.31 -3.59
C PHE A 143 27.38 24.39 -3.61
N VAL A 144 27.72 24.93 -2.45
CA VAL A 144 28.84 25.87 -2.32
C VAL A 144 29.99 25.13 -1.67
N ARG A 145 31.15 25.14 -2.33
CA ARG A 145 32.41 24.66 -1.78
C ARG A 145 33.26 25.85 -1.36
N PRO A 146 33.45 26.08 -0.05
CA PRO A 146 34.36 27.10 0.44
C PRO A 146 35.80 26.90 -0.01
N ALA A 147 36.57 27.99 0.01
CA ALA A 147 37.97 28.02 -0.37
C ALA A 147 38.88 27.37 0.68
N TYR A 148 38.68 26.07 0.94
CA TYR A 148 39.38 25.31 1.96
C TYR A 148 40.89 25.20 1.72
N LYS A 149 41.64 25.03 2.81
CA LYS A 149 43.03 24.58 2.75
C LYS A 149 43.09 23.14 2.26
N SER A 150 44.11 22.81 1.45
CA SER A 150 44.38 21.46 0.95
C SER A 150 44.53 20.44 2.08
N GLU A 151 43.98 19.24 1.89
CA GLU A 151 44.20 18.13 2.82
C GLU A 151 45.61 17.55 2.64
N PRO A 152 46.30 17.15 3.73
CA PRO A 152 47.58 16.45 3.62
C PRO A 152 47.37 15.11 2.88
N LYS A 153 48.22 14.83 1.88
CA LYS A 153 48.09 13.61 1.05
C LYS A 153 48.28 12.35 1.90
N PRO A 154 47.41 11.32 1.76
CA PRO A 154 47.65 10.00 2.33
C PRO A 154 48.74 9.25 1.55
N THR A 155 49.64 8.58 2.25
CA THR A 155 50.70 7.72 1.69
C THR A 155 50.08 6.45 1.05
N PRO A 156 50.44 6.05 -0.18
CA PRO A 156 49.75 4.95 -0.87
C PRO A 156 50.18 3.56 -0.39
N ILE A 157 49.22 2.63 -0.28
CA ILE A 157 49.45 1.18 -0.20
C ILE A 157 49.05 0.57 -1.57
N PRO A 158 49.84 -0.34 -2.20
CA PRO A 158 49.65 -0.75 -3.60
C PRO A 158 48.59 -1.87 -3.81
N PRO A 159 47.91 -1.94 -4.98
CA PRO A 159 46.97 -3.01 -5.33
C PRO A 159 47.57 -4.07 -6.28
N GLU A 160 47.21 -5.35 -6.12
CA GLU A 160 47.69 -6.46 -6.96
C GLU A 160 46.64 -7.01 -7.94
N ASN A 161 46.90 -6.72 -9.22
CA ASN A 161 46.73 -7.48 -10.47
C ASN A 161 45.63 -8.54 -10.69
N LYS A 162 44.80 -8.30 -11.71
CA LYS A 162 44.41 -9.33 -12.70
C LYS A 162 44.66 -8.85 -14.14
N PRO A 163 45.12 -9.71 -15.07
CA PRO A 163 45.60 -9.27 -16.39
C PRO A 163 44.49 -9.20 -17.46
N ILE A 164 44.70 -8.30 -18.43
CA ILE A 164 44.01 -8.17 -19.72
C ILE A 164 44.95 -8.70 -20.83
N PRO A 165 44.46 -9.40 -21.88
CA PRO A 165 44.66 -8.92 -23.27
C PRO A 165 43.49 -9.32 -24.23
N LYS A 166 43.19 -8.76 -25.41
CA LYS A 166 43.69 -7.68 -26.30
C LYS A 166 42.65 -7.49 -27.45
N ASP A 167 42.48 -6.26 -27.94
CA ASP A 167 41.87 -5.84 -29.24
C ASP A 167 42.86 -6.07 -30.42
N PRO A 168 42.64 -5.72 -31.74
CA PRO A 168 41.53 -4.99 -32.44
C PRO A 168 41.08 -5.49 -33.86
N GLU A 169 39.96 -4.91 -34.36
CA GLU A 169 39.50 -4.47 -35.74
C GLU A 169 40.23 -4.84 -37.07
N PRO A 170 39.71 -4.54 -38.31
CA PRO A 170 38.45 -3.90 -38.77
C PRO A 170 37.78 -4.52 -40.05
N THR A 171 36.59 -4.03 -40.47
CA THR A 171 36.19 -3.61 -41.86
C THR A 171 34.67 -3.71 -42.17
N LYS A 172 34.23 -2.92 -43.16
CA LYS A 172 32.90 -2.29 -43.34
C LYS A 172 31.76 -3.19 -43.89
N LYS A 173 30.54 -2.76 -43.50
CA LYS A 173 29.13 -3.13 -43.86
C LYS A 173 28.86 -3.94 -45.14
N PRO A 174 27.84 -4.82 -45.06
CA PRO A 174 26.56 -4.55 -45.71
C PRO A 174 25.36 -4.66 -44.75
N GLU A 175 24.27 -3.97 -45.07
CA GLU A 175 22.98 -4.03 -44.35
C GLU A 175 22.48 -5.48 -44.30
N SER A 176 22.34 -6.01 -43.08
CA SER A 176 21.72 -7.33 -42.84
C SER A 176 20.76 -7.22 -41.66
N ASN A 177 19.50 -7.60 -41.88
CA ASN A 177 18.49 -7.78 -40.84
C ASN A 177 18.95 -8.85 -39.83
N LYS A 178 19.70 -8.45 -38.80
CA LYS A 178 19.98 -9.32 -37.65
C LYS A 178 18.84 -9.24 -36.64
N PRO A 179 18.38 -10.38 -36.08
CA PRO A 179 17.38 -10.37 -35.03
C PRO A 179 17.94 -9.67 -33.78
N ILE A 180 17.32 -8.55 -33.41
CA ILE A 180 17.61 -7.91 -32.13
C ILE A 180 16.83 -8.69 -31.06
N TYR A 181 17.58 -9.34 -30.16
CA TYR A 181 17.03 -9.98 -28.98
C TYR A 181 16.87 -8.91 -27.89
N LYS A 182 15.63 -8.68 -27.44
CA LYS A 182 15.42 -7.92 -26.21
C LYS A 182 15.59 -8.89 -25.04
N VAL A 183 16.58 -8.63 -24.20
CA VAL A 183 16.65 -9.25 -22.86
C VAL A 183 15.52 -8.63 -22.07
N VAL A 184 14.46 -9.41 -21.81
CA VAL A 184 13.39 -8.97 -20.93
C VAL A 184 13.68 -9.51 -19.55
N THR A 185 13.94 -8.61 -18.61
CA THR A 185 14.02 -8.95 -17.18
C THR A 185 12.59 -9.23 -16.71
N LYS A 186 12.23 -10.50 -16.53
CA LYS A 186 11.00 -10.84 -15.82
C LYS A 186 11.31 -10.76 -14.33
N ILE A 187 10.88 -9.67 -13.69
CA ILE A 187 10.97 -9.55 -12.24
C ILE A 187 9.81 -10.34 -11.64
N LEU A 188 10.11 -11.48 -11.01
CA LEU A 188 9.18 -12.17 -10.12
C LEU A 188 9.33 -11.50 -8.75
N PHE A 189 8.41 -10.59 -8.41
CA PHE A 189 8.38 -10.03 -7.07
C PHE A 189 7.72 -11.03 -6.11
N THR A 190 8.45 -11.41 -5.06
CA THR A 190 7.86 -11.91 -3.82
C THR A 190 8.15 -10.94 -2.68
N THR A 191 7.09 -10.69 -1.91
CA THR A 191 7.00 -10.09 -0.58
C THR A 191 7.46 -8.65 -0.33
N ALA A 192 6.45 -7.79 -0.27
CA ALA A 192 6.30 -6.70 0.69
C ALA A 192 6.95 -7.01 2.05
N ARG A 193 7.56 -5.99 2.67
CA ARG A 193 7.95 -5.98 4.09
C ARG A 193 6.87 -6.66 4.94
N ILE A 194 7.21 -7.78 5.57
CA ILE A 194 6.36 -8.49 6.52
C ILE A 194 6.76 -7.97 7.90
N GLU A 195 6.02 -7.00 8.43
CA GLU A 195 5.93 -6.87 9.88
C GLU A 195 4.82 -7.81 10.34
N LEU A 196 5.17 -8.77 11.18
CA LEU A 196 4.19 -9.62 11.85
C LEU A 196 3.50 -8.77 12.92
N VAL A 197 2.40 -8.10 12.55
CA VAL A 197 1.51 -7.50 13.54
C VAL A 197 0.81 -8.67 14.25
N LYS A 198 0.82 -8.67 15.58
CA LYS A 198 0.09 -9.68 16.38
C LYS A 198 -1.38 -9.68 15.94
N ALA A 199 -1.88 -10.83 15.48
CA ALA A 199 -3.26 -10.94 15.05
C ALA A 199 -4.21 -10.52 16.18
N ASN A 200 -5.26 -9.78 15.84
CA ASN A 200 -6.33 -9.47 16.76
C ASN A 200 -7.08 -10.78 17.09
N ARG A 201 -7.16 -11.13 18.37
CA ARG A 201 -7.82 -12.36 18.81
C ARG A 201 -9.06 -12.01 19.60
N PHE A 202 -10.20 -12.58 19.20
CA PHE A 202 -11.47 -12.35 19.86
C PHE A 202 -12.30 -13.63 19.94
N VAL A 203 -13.17 -13.67 20.94
CA VAL A 203 -14.01 -14.82 21.26
C VAL A 203 -15.46 -14.41 21.12
N HIS A 204 -16.22 -15.20 20.35
CA HIS A 204 -17.67 -15.12 20.29
C HIS A 204 -18.17 -16.49 19.84
N TYR A 205 -18.64 -17.28 20.79
CA TYR A 205 -19.21 -18.58 20.53
C TYR A 205 -20.62 -18.43 19.98
N ILE A 206 -20.89 -19.07 18.85
CA ILE A 206 -22.22 -19.03 18.20
C ILE A 206 -22.89 -20.41 18.21
N THR A 207 -22.27 -21.42 18.81
CA THR A 207 -22.84 -22.76 18.98
C THR A 207 -23.87 -22.77 20.10
N LYS A 208 -24.95 -23.54 19.91
CA LYS A 208 -25.95 -23.80 20.95
C LYS A 208 -25.77 -25.16 21.65
N SER A 209 -24.66 -25.86 21.39
CA SER A 209 -24.44 -27.22 21.89
C SER A 209 -23.68 -27.23 23.21
N ASP A 210 -24.30 -27.72 24.28
CA ASP A 210 -23.63 -27.87 25.59
C ASP A 210 -22.84 -29.21 25.70
N ASN A 211 -22.59 -29.91 24.58
CA ASN A 211 -21.94 -31.21 24.59
C ASN A 211 -20.40 -31.09 24.71
N HIS A 212 -19.92 -30.89 25.94
CA HIS A 212 -18.51 -30.72 26.29
C HIS A 212 -17.74 -32.04 26.47
N ASN A 213 -17.91 -32.98 25.53
CA ASN A 213 -17.24 -34.29 25.58
C ASN A 213 -15.99 -34.39 24.69
N ASN A 214 -15.60 -33.32 24.00
CA ASN A 214 -14.40 -33.32 23.17
C ASN A 214 -13.15 -33.34 24.05
N LYS A 215 -12.24 -34.28 23.80
CA LYS A 215 -10.92 -34.34 24.45
C LYS A 215 -9.85 -34.16 23.38
N PRO A 216 -9.65 -32.92 22.89
CA PRO A 216 -8.80 -32.67 21.74
C PRO A 216 -7.36 -33.10 22.00
N ASN A 217 -6.84 -33.97 21.14
CA ASN A 217 -5.44 -34.40 21.17
C ASN A 217 -4.65 -34.03 19.91
N LYS A 218 -5.34 -33.46 18.92
CA LYS A 218 -4.81 -33.07 17.61
C LYS A 218 -5.39 -31.74 17.16
N ILE A 219 -4.66 -31.09 16.26
CA ILE A 219 -5.14 -29.93 15.50
C ILE A 219 -5.45 -30.38 14.08
N VAL A 220 -6.64 -30.05 13.60
CA VAL A 220 -7.04 -30.21 12.21
C VAL A 220 -6.97 -28.84 11.53
N ILE A 221 -6.17 -28.74 10.48
CA ILE A 221 -6.06 -27.54 9.64
C ILE A 221 -6.98 -27.71 8.44
N LYS A 222 -7.96 -26.82 8.33
CA LYS A 222 -8.85 -26.64 7.18
C LYS A 222 -8.45 -25.38 6.42
N ASN A 223 -8.77 -25.30 5.13
CA ASN A 223 -8.90 -24.02 4.46
C ASN A 223 -10.39 -23.70 4.38
N ALA A 224 -10.78 -22.49 4.76
CA ALA A 224 -12.15 -22.04 4.55
C ALA A 224 -12.42 -22.08 3.06
N ASN A 225 -13.50 -22.75 2.64
CA ASN A 225 -13.85 -22.82 1.21
C ASN A 225 -14.55 -21.53 0.71
N THR A 226 -14.34 -20.43 1.42
CA THR A 226 -14.88 -19.10 1.13
C THR A 226 -13.73 -18.17 0.72
N ALA A 227 -14.01 -17.14 -0.08
CA ALA A 227 -13.03 -16.10 -0.40
C ALA A 227 -13.06 -14.95 0.64
N LEU A 228 -13.43 -15.27 1.87
CA LEU A 228 -13.70 -14.33 2.94
C LEU A 228 -12.55 -14.34 3.94
N SER A 229 -12.19 -13.16 4.46
CA SER A 229 -11.29 -13.05 5.62
C SER A 229 -12.00 -13.51 6.90
N THR A 230 -11.27 -13.74 7.99
CA THR A 230 -11.87 -14.09 9.29
C THR A 230 -12.88 -13.04 9.73
N ASN A 231 -12.55 -11.76 9.56
CA ASN A 231 -13.46 -10.67 9.89
C ASN A 231 -14.71 -10.66 9.00
N ASP A 232 -14.59 -10.99 7.71
CA ASP A 232 -15.76 -11.09 6.84
C ASP A 232 -16.67 -12.25 7.24
N ILE A 233 -16.11 -13.43 7.54
CA ILE A 233 -16.89 -14.58 8.02
C ILE A 233 -17.61 -14.21 9.32
N TYR A 234 -16.95 -13.51 10.24
CA TYR A 234 -17.56 -13.03 11.49
C TYR A 234 -18.79 -12.14 11.29
N LYS A 235 -18.82 -11.33 10.22
CA LYS A 235 -19.96 -10.46 9.90
C LYS A 235 -21.17 -11.23 9.38
N TYR A 236 -20.95 -12.38 8.76
CA TYR A 236 -21.99 -13.28 8.24
C TYR A 236 -22.28 -14.45 9.19
N ARG A 237 -21.85 -14.36 10.45
CA ARG A 237 -21.95 -15.46 11.43
C ARG A 237 -23.38 -16.00 11.64
N GLU A 238 -24.39 -15.14 11.50
CA GLU A 238 -25.80 -15.52 11.64
C GLU A 238 -26.27 -16.44 10.50
N ASP A 239 -25.54 -16.45 9.38
CA ASP A 239 -25.83 -17.28 8.21
C ASP A 239 -24.99 -18.58 8.18
N LEU A 240 -24.13 -18.81 9.20
CA LEU A 240 -23.26 -19.99 9.26
C LEU A 240 -23.99 -21.19 9.86
N ASN A 241 -23.70 -22.38 9.33
CA ASN A 241 -24.19 -23.63 9.89
C ASN A 241 -23.41 -23.98 11.17
N GLU A 242 -24.06 -23.82 12.33
CA GLU A 242 -23.49 -24.04 13.66
C GLU A 242 -22.81 -25.41 13.81
N ASP A 243 -23.33 -26.48 13.20
CA ASP A 243 -22.79 -27.84 13.33
C ASP A 243 -21.44 -28.05 12.61
N GLU A 244 -21.20 -27.27 11.56
CA GLU A 244 -20.04 -27.39 10.68
C GLU A 244 -18.95 -26.34 10.95
N ILE A 245 -19.23 -25.32 11.78
CA ILE A 245 -18.26 -24.28 12.07
C ILE A 245 -17.02 -24.86 12.77
N PRO A 246 -15.81 -24.39 12.40
CA PRO A 246 -14.59 -24.80 13.08
C PRO A 246 -14.56 -24.27 14.52
N HIS A 247 -13.50 -24.59 15.25
CA HIS A 247 -13.26 -23.93 16.53
C HIS A 247 -12.77 -22.50 16.31
N PHE A 248 -11.89 -22.33 15.32
CA PHE A 248 -11.30 -21.05 14.98
C PHE A 248 -11.33 -20.78 13.48
N PHE A 249 -11.66 -19.55 13.12
CA PHE A 249 -11.28 -18.96 11.83
C PHE A 249 -10.01 -18.13 12.00
N VAL A 250 -9.03 -18.32 11.12
CA VAL A 250 -7.68 -17.76 11.28
C VAL A 250 -7.18 -17.11 10.00
N ASP A 251 -6.82 -15.83 10.08
CA ASP A 251 -5.91 -15.17 9.13
C ASP A 251 -4.82 -14.41 9.90
N ARG A 252 -3.82 -13.86 9.18
CA ARG A 252 -2.68 -13.15 9.80
C ARG A 252 -3.06 -11.89 10.59
N LEU A 253 -4.27 -11.34 10.38
CA LEU A 253 -4.73 -10.11 11.02
C LEU A 253 -5.74 -10.41 12.13
N ASN A 254 -6.53 -11.48 12.00
CA ASN A 254 -7.65 -11.79 12.88
C ASN A 254 -7.78 -13.29 13.15
N VAL A 255 -7.98 -13.62 14.43
CA VAL A 255 -8.35 -14.95 14.91
C VAL A 255 -9.68 -14.84 15.64
N TRP A 256 -10.68 -15.56 15.16
CA TRP A 256 -11.98 -15.65 15.80
C TRP A 256 -12.17 -17.04 16.41
N ALA A 257 -12.32 -17.11 17.74
CA ALA A 257 -12.81 -18.31 18.42
C ALA A 257 -14.34 -18.34 18.35
N CYS A 258 -14.88 -19.24 17.51
CA CYS A 258 -16.29 -19.31 17.16
C CYS A 258 -17.04 -20.48 17.81
N ARG A 259 -16.31 -21.45 18.36
CA ARG A 259 -16.81 -22.59 19.13
C ARG A 259 -15.85 -22.93 20.29
N PRO A 260 -16.34 -23.29 21.48
CA PRO A 260 -15.53 -23.79 22.59
C PRO A 260 -14.71 -25.03 22.20
N ILE A 261 -13.49 -25.18 22.72
CA ILE A 261 -12.59 -26.31 22.37
C ILE A 261 -13.04 -27.65 22.95
N GLU A 262 -13.91 -27.60 23.94
CA GLU A 262 -14.53 -28.74 24.63
C GLU A 262 -15.71 -29.31 23.83
N GLU A 263 -16.24 -28.58 22.86
CA GLU A 263 -17.27 -29.08 21.94
C GLU A 263 -16.65 -29.79 20.73
N SER A 264 -17.35 -30.79 20.19
CA SER A 264 -16.89 -31.48 18.96
C SER A 264 -17.41 -30.78 17.70
N VAL A 265 -16.57 -30.71 16.67
CA VAL A 265 -17.01 -30.31 15.32
C VAL A 265 -17.41 -31.57 14.55
N GLN A 266 -18.54 -31.53 13.83
CA GLN A 266 -19.04 -32.68 13.08
C GLN A 266 -17.97 -33.26 12.15
N GLY A 267 -17.66 -34.55 12.31
CA GLY A 267 -16.65 -35.26 11.54
C GLY A 267 -15.20 -35.12 12.04
N TYR A 268 -14.95 -34.39 13.14
CA TYR A 268 -13.61 -34.14 13.69
C TYR A 268 -13.56 -34.38 15.22
N ASN A 269 -13.92 -35.59 15.64
CA ASN A 269 -13.91 -35.97 17.06
C ASN A 269 -12.48 -35.92 17.65
N ASN A 270 -12.35 -35.50 18.91
CA ASN A 270 -11.08 -35.41 19.64
C ASN A 270 -10.03 -34.52 18.95
N ALA A 271 -10.47 -33.49 18.24
CA ALA A 271 -9.58 -32.52 17.59
C ALA A 271 -10.08 -31.08 17.72
N ILE A 272 -9.14 -30.13 17.67
CA ILE A 272 -9.44 -28.71 17.48
C ILE A 272 -9.29 -28.39 16.00
N VAL A 273 -10.32 -27.80 15.42
CA VAL A 273 -10.39 -27.46 13.99
C VAL A 273 -10.06 -25.99 13.81
N LEU A 274 -8.97 -25.70 13.12
CA LEU A 274 -8.55 -24.36 12.72
C LEU A 274 -8.78 -24.21 11.22
N SER A 275 -9.64 -23.28 10.84
CA SER A 275 -9.94 -22.98 9.44
C SER A 275 -9.20 -21.73 9.01
N ILE A 276 -8.19 -21.90 8.17
CA ILE A 276 -7.43 -20.80 7.58
C ILE A 276 -8.33 -20.09 6.58
N THR A 277 -8.58 -18.81 6.84
CA THR A 277 -9.34 -17.93 5.96
C THR A 277 -8.36 -17.15 5.10
N GLU A 278 -8.71 -16.92 3.85
CA GLU A 278 -7.97 -16.02 2.98
C GLU A 278 -8.79 -15.73 1.72
N ALA A 279 -8.59 -14.56 1.13
CA ALA A 279 -9.13 -14.27 -0.19
C ALA A 279 -8.53 -15.26 -1.22
N ARG A 280 -9.37 -15.79 -2.12
CA ARG A 280 -8.92 -16.71 -3.19
C ARG A 280 -7.84 -16.11 -4.10
N THR A 281 -7.70 -14.79 -4.11
CA THR A 281 -6.70 -14.00 -4.85
C THR A 281 -5.41 -13.75 -4.09
N ALA A 282 -5.31 -14.15 -2.82
CA ALA A 282 -4.14 -13.85 -2.03
C ALA A 282 -2.89 -14.46 -2.65
N VAL A 283 -1.88 -13.60 -2.81
CA VAL A 283 -0.53 -14.03 -3.17
C VAL A 283 -0.07 -15.10 -2.19
N SER A 284 0.67 -16.08 -2.70
CA SER A 284 1.09 -17.27 -1.93
C SER A 284 1.74 -16.91 -0.60
N ASP A 285 2.47 -15.79 -0.54
CA ASP A 285 3.14 -15.37 0.67
C ASP A 285 2.19 -14.84 1.76
N ASN A 286 1.08 -14.17 1.39
CA ASN A 286 0.06 -13.78 2.36
C ASN A 286 -0.63 -15.01 2.96
N PHE A 287 -0.93 -16.01 2.13
CA PHE A 287 -1.52 -17.26 2.60
C PHE A 287 -0.56 -18.01 3.55
N LYS A 288 0.74 -18.05 3.22
CA LYS A 288 1.77 -18.59 4.13
C LYS A 288 1.82 -17.85 5.47
N MET A 289 1.54 -16.54 5.50
CA MET A 289 1.44 -15.81 6.77
C MET A 289 0.21 -16.23 7.58
N ASN A 290 -0.92 -16.49 6.93
CA ASN A 290 -2.09 -17.04 7.62
C ASN A 290 -1.80 -18.47 8.12
N GLU A 291 -1.04 -19.28 7.37
CA GLU A 291 -0.55 -20.59 7.82
C GLU A 291 0.39 -20.46 9.04
N ILE A 292 1.28 -19.46 9.07
CA ILE A 292 2.17 -19.19 10.21
C ILE A 292 1.36 -18.76 11.44
N GLU A 293 0.35 -17.89 11.30
CA GLU A 293 -0.52 -17.50 12.43
C GLU A 293 -1.37 -18.69 12.91
N CYS A 294 -1.90 -19.49 11.98
CA CYS A 294 -2.61 -20.72 12.29
C CYS A 294 -1.74 -21.72 13.07
N LEU A 295 -0.48 -21.92 12.67
CA LEU A 295 0.45 -22.79 13.39
C LEU A 295 0.91 -22.18 14.72
N SER A 296 0.97 -20.85 14.82
CA SER A 296 1.23 -20.15 16.08
C SER A 296 0.10 -20.39 17.08
N LEU A 297 -1.15 -20.33 16.62
CA LEU A 297 -2.33 -20.68 17.43
C LEU A 297 -2.37 -22.18 17.75
N ALA A 298 -2.10 -23.06 16.78
CA ALA A 298 -2.04 -24.51 16.96
C ALA A 298 -1.05 -24.91 18.06
N LYS A 299 0.15 -24.31 18.04
CA LYS A 299 1.17 -24.55 19.07
C LYS A 299 0.66 -24.17 20.46
N LEU A 300 0.08 -22.98 20.61
CA LEU A 300 -0.47 -22.50 21.89
C LEU A 300 -1.57 -23.42 22.42
N LEU A 301 -2.49 -23.85 21.54
CA LEU A 301 -3.60 -24.73 21.92
C LEU A 301 -3.12 -26.13 22.30
N LEU A 302 -2.13 -26.68 21.61
CA LEU A 302 -1.52 -27.97 21.97
C LEU A 302 -0.79 -27.90 23.30
N GLU A 303 0.00 -26.83 23.52
CA GLU A 303 0.75 -26.63 24.77
C GLU A 303 -0.19 -26.48 25.98
N ALA A 304 -1.29 -25.73 25.81
CA ALA A 304 -2.34 -25.62 26.83
C ALA A 304 -2.99 -26.98 27.19
N ASN A 305 -2.95 -27.96 26.27
CA ASN A 305 -3.45 -29.32 26.47
C ASN A 305 -2.33 -30.33 26.82
N GLY A 306 -1.14 -29.86 27.23
CA GLY A 306 -0.02 -30.71 27.62
C GLY A 306 0.59 -31.51 26.46
N LYS A 307 0.42 -31.05 25.21
CA LYS A 307 0.95 -31.68 23.99
C LYS A 307 1.96 -30.75 23.31
N LYS A 308 2.89 -31.35 22.55
CA LYS A 308 3.83 -30.62 21.70
C LYS A 308 3.39 -30.68 20.25
N MET A 309 3.57 -29.59 19.52
CA MET A 309 3.34 -29.56 18.08
C MET A 309 4.39 -30.38 17.34
N ASN A 310 3.95 -31.39 16.58
CA ASN A 310 4.76 -32.22 15.71
C ASN A 310 3.90 -32.79 14.57
N THR A 311 4.50 -33.60 13.70
CA THR A 311 3.83 -34.17 12.52
C THR A 311 2.66 -35.09 12.87
N SER A 312 2.64 -35.71 14.05
CA SER A 312 1.55 -36.59 14.50
C SER A 312 0.38 -35.83 15.15
N SER A 313 0.63 -34.59 15.61
CA SER A 313 -0.39 -33.74 16.25
C SER A 313 -1.12 -32.83 15.27
N ILE A 314 -0.66 -32.74 14.01
CA ILE A 314 -1.23 -31.90 12.96
C ILE A 314 -1.84 -32.79 11.88
N VAL A 315 -3.11 -32.56 11.57
CA VAL A 315 -3.83 -33.20 10.48
C VAL A 315 -4.28 -32.11 9.52
N ILE A 316 -4.15 -32.34 8.22
CA ILE A 316 -4.67 -31.41 7.20
C ILE A 316 -5.93 -32.05 6.64
N ASP A 317 -7.05 -31.33 6.67
CA ASP A 317 -8.29 -31.80 6.09
C ASP A 317 -8.21 -31.88 4.56
N LYS A 318 -8.95 -32.82 3.97
CA LYS A 318 -8.99 -33.02 2.50
C LYS A 318 -9.46 -31.78 1.73
N SER A 319 -10.24 -30.88 2.35
CA SER A 319 -10.71 -29.64 1.73
C SER A 319 -9.63 -28.55 1.63
N SER A 320 -8.46 -28.73 2.24
CA SER A 320 -7.37 -27.74 2.31
C SER A 320 -6.56 -27.61 1.01
N TRP A 321 -7.25 -27.39 -0.11
CA TRP A 321 -6.68 -27.36 -1.47
C TRP A 321 -5.50 -26.40 -1.61
N ARG A 322 -5.55 -25.24 -0.94
CA ARG A 322 -4.54 -24.18 -1.09
C ARG A 322 -3.25 -24.56 -0.36
N THR A 323 -3.37 -25.13 0.84
CA THR A 323 -2.26 -25.71 1.59
C THR A 323 -1.60 -26.84 0.78
N PHE A 324 -2.38 -27.78 0.21
CA PHE A 324 -1.80 -28.83 -0.63
C PHE A 324 -1.10 -28.27 -1.86
N LYS A 325 -1.71 -27.31 -2.55
CA LYS A 325 -1.13 -26.67 -3.73
C LYS A 325 0.20 -26.01 -3.44
N LEU A 326 0.31 -25.30 -2.31
CA LEU A 326 1.53 -24.60 -1.92
C LEU A 326 2.66 -25.54 -1.49
N HIS A 327 2.33 -26.59 -0.75
CA HIS A 327 3.34 -27.41 -0.06
C HIS A 327 3.64 -28.73 -0.78
N THR A 328 2.74 -29.21 -1.62
CA THR A 328 2.93 -30.45 -2.38
C THR A 328 3.08 -30.23 -3.88
N GLY A 329 2.51 -29.13 -4.40
CA GLY A 329 2.38 -28.84 -5.83
C GLY A 329 1.13 -29.44 -6.48
N LYS A 330 0.31 -30.21 -5.75
CA LYS A 330 -0.93 -30.81 -6.25
C LYS A 330 -2.14 -29.94 -5.97
N ASP A 331 -3.01 -29.84 -6.97
CA ASP A 331 -4.24 -29.04 -6.92
C ASP A 331 -5.44 -29.98 -6.95
N SER A 332 -6.19 -30.10 -5.84
CA SER A 332 -7.37 -30.98 -5.78
C SER A 332 -8.49 -30.60 -6.74
N LEU A 333 -8.47 -29.39 -7.32
CA LEU A 333 -9.38 -28.99 -8.38
C LEU A 333 -8.99 -29.57 -9.75
N LYS A 334 -7.83 -30.24 -9.86
CA LYS A 334 -7.29 -30.80 -11.11
C LYS A 334 -6.78 -32.24 -10.98
N SER A 335 -6.83 -32.83 -9.79
CA SER A 335 -6.29 -34.16 -9.50
C SER A 335 -7.32 -35.05 -8.80
N SER A 336 -7.23 -36.36 -9.01
CA SER A 336 -8.12 -37.42 -8.48
C SER A 336 -8.04 -37.65 -6.95
N GLY A 337 -7.69 -36.63 -6.16
CA GLY A 337 -7.52 -36.70 -4.70
C GLY A 337 -6.05 -36.72 -4.23
N PHE A 338 -5.87 -36.73 -2.90
CA PHE A 338 -4.55 -36.72 -2.25
C PHE A 338 -4.19 -38.11 -1.70
N THR A 339 -2.95 -38.54 -1.91
CA THR A 339 -2.41 -39.80 -1.35
C THR A 339 -1.84 -39.57 0.04
N SER A 340 -1.65 -40.63 0.85
CA SER A 340 -1.03 -40.53 2.18
C SER A 340 0.35 -39.85 2.17
N LYS A 341 1.11 -40.00 1.07
CA LYS A 341 2.40 -39.30 0.88
C LYS A 341 2.23 -37.79 0.70
N ASP A 342 1.14 -37.35 0.06
CA ASP A 342 0.84 -35.93 -0.11
C ASP A 342 0.48 -35.28 1.23
N TYR A 343 -0.31 -35.97 2.07
CA TYR A 343 -0.61 -35.52 3.43
C TYR A 343 0.66 -35.38 4.28
N GLN A 344 1.54 -36.39 4.28
CA GLN A 344 2.81 -36.34 5.01
C GLN A 344 3.69 -35.19 4.53
N LYS A 345 3.82 -35.02 3.20
CA LYS A 345 4.59 -33.93 2.60
C LYS A 345 4.05 -32.56 3.02
N ALA A 346 2.73 -32.37 2.94
CA ALA A 346 2.09 -31.11 3.30
C ALA A 346 2.29 -30.75 4.79
N VAL A 347 2.14 -31.73 5.70
CA VAL A 347 2.38 -31.50 7.14
C VAL A 347 3.85 -31.16 7.42
N ASN A 348 4.78 -31.88 6.79
CA ASN A 348 6.22 -31.62 6.96
C ASN A 348 6.61 -30.22 6.49
N GLU A 349 6.16 -29.80 5.31
CA GLU A 349 6.46 -28.46 4.79
C GLU A 349 5.75 -27.34 5.56
N LEU A 350 4.54 -27.56 6.09
CA LEU A 350 3.88 -26.63 7.01
C LEU A 350 4.69 -26.42 8.31
N ILE A 351 5.11 -27.50 8.96
CA ILE A 351 5.92 -27.41 10.19
C ILE A 351 7.26 -26.73 9.89
N LYS A 352 7.88 -27.05 8.75
CA LYS A 352 9.10 -26.39 8.28
C LYS A 352 8.89 -24.89 8.05
N LEU A 353 7.81 -24.50 7.36
CA LEU A 353 7.42 -23.10 7.16
C LEU A 353 7.35 -22.36 8.51
N PHE A 354 6.71 -22.96 9.50
CA PHE A 354 6.60 -22.38 10.84
C PHE A 354 7.94 -22.30 11.58
N ASN A 355 8.78 -23.33 11.49
CA ASN A 355 10.10 -23.32 12.14
C ASN A 355 11.04 -22.29 11.50
N ASP A 356 10.93 -22.06 10.20
CA ASP A 356 11.69 -21.05 9.47
C ASP A 356 11.05 -19.65 9.52
N LYS A 357 9.95 -19.45 10.25
CA LYS A 357 9.21 -18.17 10.28
C LYS A 357 10.14 -16.99 10.57
N ASP A 358 11.04 -17.08 11.55
CA ASP A 358 11.91 -15.96 11.90
C ASP A 358 12.91 -15.64 10.77
N LYS A 359 13.38 -16.65 10.03
CA LYS A 359 14.21 -16.44 8.84
C LYS A 359 13.40 -15.83 7.70
N LEU A 360 12.15 -16.26 7.52
CA LEU A 360 11.26 -15.74 6.48
C LEU A 360 10.83 -14.30 6.75
N LEU A 361 10.71 -13.93 8.03
CA LEU A 361 10.39 -12.58 8.50
C LEU A 361 11.62 -11.66 8.48
N ASN A 362 12.83 -12.19 8.73
CA ASN A 362 14.07 -11.42 8.81
C ASN A 362 14.90 -11.40 7.51
N ASN A 363 14.67 -12.32 6.57
CA ASN A 363 15.36 -12.30 5.28
C ASN A 363 14.84 -11.15 4.41
N LYS A 364 15.75 -10.24 4.05
CA LYS A 364 15.51 -9.31 2.94
C LYS A 364 15.31 -10.15 1.66
N PRO A 365 14.23 -9.94 0.87
CA PRO A 365 14.10 -10.59 -0.42
C PRO A 365 15.37 -10.34 -1.24
N LYS A 366 15.99 -11.41 -1.75
CA LYS A 366 17.01 -11.31 -2.79
C LYS A 366 16.31 -11.48 -4.13
N ASP A 367 16.51 -10.51 -5.02
CA ASP A 367 15.99 -10.57 -6.38
C ASP A 367 16.55 -11.80 -7.10
N VAL A 368 15.68 -12.77 -7.44
CA VAL A 368 16.06 -13.84 -8.38
C VAL A 368 15.75 -13.33 -9.78
N VAL A 369 16.79 -12.94 -10.50
CA VAL A 369 16.70 -12.47 -11.89
C VAL A 369 16.87 -13.65 -12.83
N GLU A 370 15.82 -14.05 -13.53
CA GLU A 370 15.93 -14.95 -14.67
C GLU A 370 15.85 -14.16 -15.98
N LYS A 371 16.84 -14.33 -16.86
CA LYS A 371 16.95 -13.60 -18.15
C LYS A 371 16.39 -14.48 -19.26
N ILE A 372 15.31 -14.03 -19.93
CA ILE A 372 14.78 -14.68 -21.13
C ILE A 372 15.02 -13.76 -22.34
N ARG A 373 15.48 -14.34 -23.46
CA ARG A 373 15.70 -13.62 -24.73
C ARG A 373 14.46 -13.76 -25.62
N ILE A 374 13.86 -12.64 -26.01
CA ILE A 374 12.70 -12.62 -26.93
C ILE A 374 13.10 -11.89 -28.23
N ARG A 375 12.68 -12.43 -29.38
CA ARG A 375 12.94 -11.89 -30.73
C ARG A 375 11.76 -11.00 -31.16
N THR A 376 11.98 -9.78 -31.63
CA THR A 376 10.90 -8.85 -32.08
C THR A 376 11.28 -8.12 -33.36
N VAL A 377 10.29 -7.81 -34.22
CA VAL A 377 10.39 -6.99 -35.44
C VAL A 377 9.44 -5.79 -35.28
N VAL A 378 9.87 -4.57 -35.65
CA VAL A 378 9.03 -3.37 -35.65
C VAL A 378 8.75 -2.96 -37.10
N LYS A 379 7.49 -2.69 -37.43
CA LYS A 379 7.08 -1.87 -38.58
C LYS A 379 6.19 -0.73 -38.10
N GLU A 380 6.42 0.45 -38.65
CA GLU A 380 5.63 1.66 -38.44
C GLU A 380 4.24 1.56 -39.08
N ASN A 381 3.29 2.26 -38.44
CA ASN A 381 1.99 2.70 -38.93
C ASN A 381 1.01 1.65 -39.46
N THR A 382 -0.01 1.32 -38.66
CA THR A 382 -1.42 1.35 -39.12
C THR A 382 -2.43 1.24 -37.96
N LYS A 383 -3.56 1.93 -38.15
CA LYS A 383 -4.74 2.01 -37.28
C LYS A 383 -5.27 0.63 -36.89
N PHE A 384 -5.67 0.47 -35.62
CA PHE A 384 -6.36 -0.74 -35.16
C PHE A 384 -7.87 -0.49 -35.03
N VAL A 385 -8.63 -1.21 -35.84
CA VAL A 385 -10.08 -1.43 -35.72
C VAL A 385 -10.30 -2.64 -34.79
N PRO A 386 -11.24 -2.62 -33.83
CA PRO A 386 -11.49 -3.79 -32.98
C PRO A 386 -12.33 -4.82 -33.75
N SER A 387 -11.81 -6.03 -33.93
CA SER A 387 -12.60 -7.18 -34.38
C SER A 387 -13.23 -7.90 -33.18
N GLU A 388 -14.54 -8.11 -33.28
CA GLU A 388 -15.35 -8.97 -32.42
C GLU A 388 -14.92 -10.44 -32.52
N LEU A 389 -15.03 -11.19 -31.41
CA LEU A 389 -15.02 -12.65 -31.42
C LEU A 389 -16.28 -13.16 -30.72
N LYS A 390 -17.08 -13.93 -31.48
CA LYS A 390 -18.25 -14.68 -31.02
C LYS A 390 -17.84 -15.98 -30.31
N PRO A 391 -18.67 -16.50 -29.40
CA PRO A 391 -18.35 -17.65 -28.55
C PRO A 391 -18.67 -18.99 -29.23
N SER A 392 -17.95 -20.06 -28.83
CA SER A 392 -18.32 -21.45 -29.09
C SER A 392 -18.48 -22.20 -27.77
N ASN A 393 -19.54 -23.00 -27.71
CA ASN A 393 -20.13 -23.64 -26.55
C ASN A 393 -19.53 -25.01 -26.16
N ASN A 394 -19.83 -25.38 -24.91
CA ASN A 394 -19.98 -26.73 -24.32
C ASN A 394 -18.72 -27.52 -23.91
N ILE A 395 -18.38 -27.39 -22.61
CA ILE A 395 -18.25 -28.54 -21.69
C ILE A 395 -18.81 -28.06 -20.33
N GLU A 396 -19.87 -28.72 -19.84
CA GLU A 396 -20.41 -28.52 -18.50
C GLU A 396 -19.48 -29.15 -17.47
N ASP A 397 -18.89 -28.31 -16.62
CA ASP A 397 -18.32 -28.70 -15.34
C ASP A 397 -18.87 -27.70 -14.32
N LYS A 398 -19.38 -28.16 -13.17
CA LYS A 398 -20.08 -27.30 -12.19
C LYS A 398 -19.12 -26.22 -11.69
N GLN A 399 -19.28 -25.03 -12.27
CA GLN A 399 -18.39 -23.89 -12.16
C GLN A 399 -18.60 -23.17 -10.82
N ASP A 400 -17.57 -23.13 -9.99
CA ASP A 400 -17.44 -22.21 -8.85
C ASP A 400 -17.72 -20.77 -9.35
N SER A 401 -18.92 -20.24 -9.05
CA SER A 401 -19.37 -19.01 -9.70
C SER A 401 -18.65 -17.79 -9.11
N LYS A 402 -18.10 -16.92 -9.98
CA LYS A 402 -17.45 -15.64 -9.62
C LYS A 402 -18.43 -14.58 -9.07
N ILE A 403 -19.67 -14.96 -8.81
CA ILE A 403 -20.79 -14.06 -8.56
C ILE A 403 -21.64 -14.62 -7.43
N ASP A 404 -21.56 -13.99 -6.26
CA ASP A 404 -22.43 -14.28 -5.12
C ASP A 404 -23.79 -13.62 -5.38
N ARG A 405 -24.87 -14.41 -5.45
CA ARG A 405 -26.23 -13.87 -5.67
C ARG A 405 -26.97 -13.78 -4.34
N ILE A 406 -27.47 -12.58 -4.03
CA ILE A 406 -28.16 -12.29 -2.77
C ILE A 406 -29.54 -11.73 -3.08
N ILE A 407 -30.58 -12.30 -2.48
CA ILE A 407 -31.96 -11.82 -2.65
C ILE A 407 -32.29 -10.89 -1.48
N SER A 408 -32.72 -9.66 -1.79
CA SER A 408 -33.21 -8.69 -0.81
C SER A 408 -34.61 -9.06 -0.33
N ASN A 409 -34.87 -8.80 0.96
CA ASN A 409 -36.20 -8.94 1.57
C ASN A 409 -37.22 -7.92 1.04
N TYR A 410 -36.79 -6.92 0.27
CA TYR A 410 -37.62 -5.87 -0.30
C TYR A 410 -37.81 -6.08 -1.81
N SER A 411 -38.98 -5.73 -2.32
CA SER A 411 -39.15 -5.55 -3.77
C SER A 411 -38.52 -4.23 -4.21
N LEU A 412 -38.23 -4.09 -5.51
CA LEU A 412 -37.69 -2.83 -6.04
C LEU A 412 -38.63 -1.66 -5.73
N LYS A 413 -39.95 -1.88 -5.80
CA LYS A 413 -40.96 -0.86 -5.46
C LYS A 413 -40.89 -0.47 -3.99
N GLN A 414 -40.86 -1.45 -3.07
CA GLN A 414 -40.77 -1.16 -1.63
C GLN A 414 -39.49 -0.38 -1.29
N ALA A 415 -38.35 -0.81 -1.85
CA ALA A 415 -37.10 -0.11 -1.65
C ALA A 415 -37.15 1.31 -2.22
N LEU A 416 -37.71 1.50 -3.42
CA LEU A 416 -37.88 2.81 -4.06
C LEU A 416 -38.77 3.75 -3.24
N ASP A 417 -39.90 3.25 -2.73
CA ASP A 417 -40.83 4.04 -1.90
C ASP A 417 -40.12 4.53 -0.63
N ILE A 418 -39.33 3.67 0.03
CA ILE A 418 -38.49 4.04 1.19
C ILE A 418 -37.44 5.10 0.82
N GLN A 419 -36.78 4.95 -0.34
CA GLN A 419 -35.82 5.96 -0.79
C GLN A 419 -36.49 7.31 -1.00
N PHE A 420 -37.71 7.33 -1.55
CA PHE A 420 -38.44 8.55 -1.85
C PHE A 420 -39.11 9.22 -0.64
N SER A 421 -39.18 8.54 0.50
CA SER A 421 -39.63 9.10 1.78
C SER A 421 -38.51 9.76 2.59
N LEU A 422 -37.24 9.67 2.15
CA LEU A 422 -36.11 10.28 2.86
C LEU A 422 -36.13 11.82 2.76
N ASN A 423 -35.46 12.45 3.73
CA ASN A 423 -35.16 13.87 3.70
C ASN A 423 -33.65 14.11 3.94
N PRO A 424 -32.90 14.65 2.97
CA PRO A 424 -33.36 14.95 1.61
C PRO A 424 -33.69 13.68 0.82
N LYS A 425 -34.60 13.80 -0.15
CA LYS A 425 -34.88 12.74 -1.14
C LYS A 425 -33.63 12.45 -1.99
N PRO A 426 -33.58 11.36 -2.79
CA PRO A 426 -32.47 11.11 -3.70
C PRO A 426 -32.25 12.30 -4.63
N GLN A 427 -30.99 12.73 -4.78
CA GLN A 427 -30.59 13.92 -5.52
C GLN A 427 -29.91 13.55 -6.84
N THR A 428 -29.87 14.49 -7.78
CA THR A 428 -29.08 14.40 -9.02
C THR A 428 -28.63 15.80 -9.42
N SER A 429 -27.62 15.89 -10.30
CA SER A 429 -27.15 17.17 -10.84
C SER A 429 -27.21 17.19 -12.37
N ASN A 430 -27.46 18.38 -12.93
CA ASN A 430 -27.32 18.67 -14.36
C ASN A 430 -25.95 19.27 -14.71
N GLY A 431 -25.02 19.32 -13.75
CA GLY A 431 -23.70 19.95 -13.88
C GLY A 431 -23.65 21.42 -13.45
N VAL A 432 -24.79 22.03 -13.12
CA VAL A 432 -24.88 23.43 -12.64
C VAL A 432 -25.51 23.48 -11.25
N THR A 433 -26.60 22.74 -11.03
CA THR A 433 -27.31 22.69 -9.74
C THR A 433 -27.62 21.27 -9.32
N TRP A 434 -27.81 21.08 -8.01
CA TRP A 434 -28.35 19.85 -7.43
C TRP A 434 -29.87 20.01 -7.27
N TYR A 435 -30.62 18.95 -7.60
CA TYR A 435 -32.07 18.91 -7.47
C TYR A 435 -32.56 17.49 -7.17
N THR A 436 -33.80 17.39 -6.66
CA THR A 436 -34.41 16.09 -6.34
C THR A 436 -34.61 15.27 -7.60
N ALA A 437 -34.11 14.03 -7.61
CA ALA A 437 -34.31 13.10 -8.69
C ALA A 437 -35.78 12.65 -8.75
N SER A 438 -36.33 12.54 -9.95
CA SER A 438 -37.67 11.97 -10.16
C SER A 438 -37.73 10.49 -9.76
N LEU A 439 -38.93 10.01 -9.43
CA LEU A 439 -39.18 8.60 -9.09
C LEU A 439 -38.63 7.65 -10.18
N ASN A 440 -38.81 8.01 -11.46
CA ASN A 440 -38.32 7.22 -12.58
C ASN A 440 -36.79 7.20 -12.68
N GLN A 441 -36.12 8.33 -12.44
CA GLN A 441 -34.66 8.39 -12.41
C GLN A 441 -34.09 7.54 -11.27
N THR A 442 -34.68 7.65 -10.07
CA THR A 442 -34.29 6.83 -8.91
C THR A 442 -34.53 5.35 -9.17
N ARG A 443 -35.70 4.98 -9.71
CA ARG A 443 -36.01 3.59 -10.09
C ARG A 443 -35.00 3.03 -11.08
N ALA A 444 -34.65 3.80 -12.11
CA ALA A 444 -33.67 3.39 -13.11
C ALA A 444 -32.25 3.23 -12.53
N ALA A 445 -31.89 4.01 -11.51
CA ALA A 445 -30.61 3.91 -10.81
C ALA A 445 -30.53 2.74 -9.81
N MET A 446 -31.69 2.22 -9.37
CA MET A 446 -31.81 1.06 -8.48
C MET A 446 -32.10 -0.26 -9.21
N ASP A 447 -32.32 -0.26 -10.52
CA ASP A 447 -32.67 -1.46 -11.27
C ASP A 447 -31.46 -2.42 -11.39
N THR A 448 -31.37 -3.38 -10.46
CA THR A 448 -30.20 -4.27 -10.36
C THR A 448 -30.07 -5.21 -11.54
N ASN A 449 -31.17 -5.61 -12.19
CA ASN A 449 -31.14 -6.43 -13.40
C ASN A 449 -30.51 -5.66 -14.56
N LYS A 450 -30.91 -4.39 -14.75
CA LYS A 450 -30.33 -3.54 -15.79
C LYS A 450 -28.85 -3.24 -15.54
N ILE A 451 -28.47 -3.01 -14.30
CA ILE A 451 -27.07 -2.73 -13.91
C ILE A 451 -26.20 -3.96 -14.12
N PHE A 452 -26.65 -5.14 -13.70
CA PHE A 452 -25.87 -6.37 -13.74
C PHE A 452 -25.60 -6.84 -15.18
N ASN A 453 -26.56 -6.65 -16.08
CA ASN A 453 -26.43 -6.98 -17.50
C ASN A 453 -25.62 -5.95 -18.31
N ASN A 454 -25.07 -4.91 -17.67
CA ASN A 454 -24.26 -3.91 -18.34
C ASN A 454 -22.76 -4.10 -18.02
N ASN A 455 -21.94 -4.26 -19.06
CA ASN A 455 -20.50 -4.59 -18.95
C ASN A 455 -19.65 -3.58 -18.14
N VAL A 456 -20.12 -2.34 -17.96
CA VAL A 456 -19.44 -1.32 -17.15
C VAL A 456 -20.13 -1.18 -15.80
N GLN A 457 -21.46 -1.10 -15.78
CA GLN A 457 -22.22 -0.85 -14.55
C GLN A 457 -22.27 -2.07 -13.64
N VAL A 458 -21.94 -3.27 -14.13
CA VAL A 458 -21.73 -4.47 -13.30
C VAL A 458 -20.67 -4.25 -12.20
N TYR A 459 -19.73 -3.32 -12.40
CA TYR A 459 -18.75 -2.95 -11.37
C TYR A 459 -19.38 -2.26 -10.14
N GLN A 460 -20.65 -1.85 -10.19
CA GLN A 460 -21.39 -1.48 -8.98
C GLN A 460 -21.53 -2.65 -7.99
N PHE A 461 -21.51 -3.88 -8.52
CA PHE A 461 -21.57 -5.13 -7.76
C PHE A 461 -20.18 -5.72 -7.49
N LEU A 462 -19.09 -5.04 -7.90
CA LEU A 462 -17.74 -5.52 -7.58
C LEU A 462 -17.58 -5.61 -6.06
N LYS A 463 -17.01 -6.71 -5.58
CA LYS A 463 -16.68 -6.90 -4.18
C LYS A 463 -15.49 -6.01 -3.79
N LEU A 464 -15.74 -5.02 -2.95
CA LEU A 464 -14.79 -3.96 -2.60
C LEU A 464 -14.00 -4.25 -1.33
N ASN A 465 -14.44 -5.19 -0.50
CA ASN A 465 -13.73 -5.63 0.71
C ASN A 465 -12.65 -6.68 0.41
N GLN A 466 -11.95 -6.54 -0.71
CA GLN A 466 -10.91 -7.48 -1.13
C GLN A 466 -9.70 -6.74 -1.70
N TYR A 467 -8.61 -6.78 -0.93
CA TYR A 467 -7.28 -6.40 -1.40
C TYR A 467 -6.77 -7.39 -2.47
N GLN A 468 -6.30 -6.87 -3.60
CA GLN A 468 -5.90 -7.68 -4.76
C GLN A 468 -4.38 -7.83 -4.91
N GLY A 469 -3.57 -7.07 -4.18
CA GLY A 469 -2.12 -7.12 -4.32
C GLY A 469 -1.60 -6.49 -5.61
N ILE A 470 -2.28 -5.46 -6.12
CA ILE A 470 -1.84 -4.77 -7.34
C ILE A 470 -0.51 -4.07 -7.06
N SER A 471 0.48 -4.32 -7.94
CA SER A 471 1.82 -3.73 -7.81
C SER A 471 1.77 -2.21 -7.71
N VAL A 472 2.60 -1.63 -6.84
CA VAL A 472 2.69 -0.17 -6.64
C VAL A 472 2.95 0.58 -7.95
N ASP A 473 3.72 0.03 -8.88
CA ASP A 473 3.93 0.64 -10.20
C ASP A 473 2.64 0.76 -11.02
N LYS A 474 1.78 -0.27 -11.01
CA LYS A 474 0.46 -0.23 -11.67
C LYS A 474 -0.45 0.77 -10.98
N LEU A 475 -0.43 0.86 -9.65
CA LEU A 475 -1.18 1.86 -8.91
C LEU A 475 -0.68 3.27 -9.24
N ASN A 476 0.63 3.49 -9.25
CA ASN A 476 1.23 4.79 -9.58
C ASN A 476 0.95 5.23 -11.01
N LYS A 477 0.81 4.30 -11.97
CA LYS A 477 0.36 4.61 -13.33
C LYS A 477 -1.01 5.30 -13.34
N LEU A 478 -1.95 4.82 -12.53
CA LEU A 478 -3.28 5.41 -12.39
C LEU A 478 -3.25 6.80 -11.72
N LEU A 479 -2.24 7.05 -10.89
CA LEU A 479 -2.12 8.24 -10.05
C LEU A 479 -1.35 9.39 -10.74
N VAL A 480 -0.89 9.22 -11.98
CA VAL A 480 -0.17 10.28 -12.72
C VAL A 480 -1.07 11.50 -12.94
N GLY A 481 -0.60 12.69 -12.55
CA GLY A 481 -1.32 13.94 -12.71
C GLY A 481 -2.49 14.12 -11.73
N LYS A 482 -2.60 13.28 -10.69
CA LYS A 482 -3.70 13.29 -9.72
C LYS A 482 -3.37 14.09 -8.45
N GLY A 483 -2.80 15.28 -8.64
CA GLY A 483 -2.46 16.19 -7.55
C GLY A 483 -1.61 15.54 -6.45
N THR A 484 -2.04 15.68 -5.20
CA THR A 484 -1.35 15.13 -4.02
C THR A 484 -1.48 13.61 -3.88
N LEU A 485 -2.33 12.96 -4.68
CA LEU A 485 -2.40 11.49 -4.80
C LEU A 485 -1.29 10.92 -5.70
N GLN A 486 -0.60 11.76 -6.47
CA GLN A 486 0.47 11.30 -7.35
C GLN A 486 1.57 10.59 -6.55
N ASN A 487 2.02 9.44 -7.08
CA ASN A 487 3.02 8.57 -6.45
C ASN A 487 2.62 7.96 -5.09
N GLN A 488 1.34 8.07 -4.68
CA GLN A 488 0.85 7.49 -3.43
C GLN A 488 0.42 6.03 -3.56
N GLY A 489 0.82 5.31 -4.61
CA GLY A 489 0.45 3.91 -4.83
C GLY A 489 0.84 2.99 -3.68
N GLN A 490 1.95 3.31 -2.97
CA GLN A 490 2.33 2.58 -1.76
C GLN A 490 1.34 2.82 -0.61
N ALA A 491 0.90 4.05 -0.39
CA ALA A 491 -0.08 4.36 0.65
C ALA A 491 -1.44 3.70 0.38
N PHE A 492 -1.88 3.68 -0.89
CA PHE A 492 -3.06 2.91 -1.29
C PHE A 492 -2.87 1.43 -1.03
N ALA A 493 -1.74 0.85 -1.46
CA ALA A 493 -1.45 -0.57 -1.20
C ALA A 493 -1.46 -0.89 0.31
N ASP A 494 -0.83 -0.06 1.14
CA ASP A 494 -0.71 -0.27 2.58
C ASP A 494 -2.06 -0.13 3.28
N GLY A 495 -2.81 0.94 3.00
CA GLY A 495 -4.14 1.17 3.56
C GLY A 495 -5.13 0.07 3.14
N CYS A 496 -5.16 -0.25 1.86
CA CYS A 496 -6.00 -1.31 1.31
C CYS A 496 -5.65 -2.68 1.89
N LYS A 497 -4.35 -3.01 2.01
CA LYS A 497 -3.91 -4.26 2.63
C LYS A 497 -4.30 -4.32 4.11
N LYS A 498 -4.16 -3.21 4.84
CA LYS A 498 -4.44 -3.14 6.28
C LYS A 498 -5.93 -3.28 6.59
N TYR A 499 -6.79 -2.64 5.80
CA TYR A 499 -8.24 -2.58 6.06
C TYR A 499 -9.08 -3.43 5.11
N GLY A 500 -8.45 -4.32 4.32
CA GLY A 500 -9.16 -5.24 3.43
C GLY A 500 -9.94 -4.53 2.33
N VAL A 501 -9.39 -3.47 1.75
CA VAL A 501 -10.06 -2.66 0.71
C VAL A 501 -9.50 -2.98 -0.67
N ASN A 502 -10.35 -2.98 -1.69
CA ASN A 502 -9.94 -3.07 -3.09
C ASN A 502 -9.20 -1.79 -3.54
N GLU A 503 -8.00 -1.94 -4.07
CA GLU A 503 -7.11 -0.82 -4.41
C GLU A 503 -7.70 0.08 -5.51
N ILE A 504 -8.29 -0.52 -6.54
CA ILE A 504 -8.88 0.23 -7.66
C ILE A 504 -10.09 1.01 -7.21
N TYR A 505 -10.91 0.43 -6.35
CA TYR A 505 -12.00 1.13 -5.72
C TYR A 505 -11.54 2.29 -4.84
N LEU A 506 -10.57 2.08 -3.94
CA LEU A 506 -10.14 3.16 -3.04
C LEU A 506 -9.54 4.33 -3.84
N ILE A 507 -8.81 4.04 -4.93
CA ILE A 507 -8.32 5.07 -5.87
C ILE A 507 -9.48 5.77 -6.58
N ALA A 508 -10.46 5.02 -7.11
CA ALA A 508 -11.64 5.61 -7.77
C ALA A 508 -12.39 6.55 -6.84
N HIS A 509 -12.53 6.12 -5.60
CA HIS A 509 -13.22 6.84 -4.56
C HIS A 509 -12.48 8.13 -4.20
N ALA A 510 -11.17 8.02 -3.95
CA ALA A 510 -10.33 9.19 -3.73
C ALA A 510 -10.42 10.17 -4.91
N PHE A 511 -10.40 9.70 -6.16
CA PHE A 511 -10.51 10.58 -7.33
C PHE A 511 -11.83 11.35 -7.37
N LEU A 512 -12.94 10.69 -7.10
CA LEU A 512 -14.26 11.32 -7.10
C LEU A 512 -14.35 12.39 -6.01
N GLU A 513 -14.02 12.03 -4.78
CA GLU A 513 -14.28 12.85 -3.59
C GLU A 513 -13.27 13.99 -3.42
N SER A 514 -12.12 13.92 -4.10
CA SER A 514 -11.04 14.92 -3.99
C SER A 514 -10.75 15.70 -5.27
N ALA A 515 -11.61 15.59 -6.28
CA ALA A 515 -11.37 16.14 -7.62
C ALA A 515 -9.98 15.74 -8.15
N ASN A 516 -9.72 14.42 -8.22
CA ASN A 516 -8.41 13.87 -8.59
C ASN A 516 -7.25 14.36 -7.71
N GLY A 517 -7.46 14.51 -6.40
CA GLY A 517 -6.42 14.95 -5.46
C GLY A 517 -6.06 16.42 -5.55
N THR A 518 -6.91 17.25 -6.17
CA THR A 518 -6.63 18.68 -6.40
C THR A 518 -7.56 19.62 -5.63
N SER A 519 -8.63 19.10 -5.01
CA SER A 519 -9.56 19.90 -4.22
C SER A 519 -8.86 20.64 -3.08
N PHE A 520 -9.50 21.71 -2.59
CA PHE A 520 -9.00 22.47 -1.44
C PHE A 520 -8.68 21.55 -0.25
N PHE A 521 -9.57 20.61 0.09
CA PHE A 521 -9.44 19.66 1.21
C PHE A 521 -8.35 18.60 0.99
N ALA A 522 -8.04 18.26 -0.26
CA ALA A 522 -7.02 17.28 -0.62
C ALA A 522 -5.64 17.90 -0.89
N SER A 523 -5.59 19.22 -1.09
CA SER A 523 -4.37 19.94 -1.49
C SER A 523 -3.31 20.05 -0.39
N GLY A 524 -3.67 19.80 0.88
CA GLY A 524 -2.77 19.98 2.02
C GLY A 524 -2.57 21.43 2.45
N ARG A 525 -3.26 22.40 1.82
CA ARG A 525 -3.13 23.84 2.10
C ARG A 525 -3.37 24.22 3.56
N THR A 526 -4.17 23.44 4.28
CA THR A 526 -4.52 23.69 5.69
C THR A 526 -3.70 22.83 6.67
N GLY A 527 -2.61 22.21 6.22
CA GLY A 527 -1.71 21.37 7.04
C GLY A 527 -2.17 19.91 7.23
N VAL A 528 -3.36 19.55 6.73
CA VAL A 528 -3.89 18.17 6.75
C VAL A 528 -4.58 17.86 5.42
N TYR A 529 -4.88 16.58 5.19
CA TYR A 529 -5.40 16.07 3.92
C TYR A 529 -6.70 15.29 4.15
N ASN A 530 -7.70 15.47 3.29
CA ASN A 530 -8.90 14.67 3.26
C ASN A 530 -9.27 14.33 1.81
N TYR A 531 -9.20 13.06 1.45
CA TYR A 531 -9.44 12.59 0.07
C TYR A 531 -10.82 11.99 -0.16
N PHE A 532 -11.63 11.82 0.89
CA PHE A 532 -12.85 11.03 0.85
C PHE A 532 -14.08 11.81 1.35
N GLY A 533 -13.95 13.12 1.54
CA GLY A 533 -15.03 13.98 2.04
C GLY A 533 -15.48 13.65 3.48
N ILE A 534 -14.66 12.94 4.26
CA ILE A 534 -15.05 12.43 5.57
C ILE A 534 -15.22 13.60 6.54
N GLY A 535 -16.39 13.71 7.17
CA GLY A 535 -16.72 14.82 8.05
C GLY A 535 -17.06 16.12 7.33
N ALA A 536 -17.26 16.12 6.00
CA ALA A 536 -17.83 17.26 5.29
C ALA A 536 -19.36 17.26 5.47
N PHE A 537 -19.95 18.40 5.83
CA PHE A 537 -21.39 18.59 5.88
C PHE A 537 -21.82 19.67 4.87
N ASP A 538 -23.01 19.56 4.29
CA ASP A 538 -23.49 20.51 3.26
C ASP A 538 -23.47 21.98 3.74
N ASN A 539 -23.81 22.21 5.01
CA ASN A 539 -23.81 23.54 5.63
C ASN A 539 -22.45 23.93 6.27
N ASN A 540 -21.53 22.99 6.40
CA ASN A 540 -20.19 23.22 6.94
C ASN A 540 -19.16 22.24 6.35
N PRO A 541 -18.75 22.42 5.09
CA PRO A 541 -17.80 21.50 4.44
C PRO A 541 -16.39 21.59 5.06
N ASN A 542 -16.06 22.69 5.75
CA ASN A 542 -14.77 22.88 6.43
C ASN A 542 -14.57 21.96 7.64
N ASN A 543 -15.65 21.40 8.21
CA ASN A 543 -15.56 20.39 9.27
C ASN A 543 -14.72 19.17 8.86
N ALA A 544 -14.62 18.87 7.56
CA ALA A 544 -13.75 17.84 7.02
C ALA A 544 -12.26 18.03 7.38
N MET A 545 -11.82 19.28 7.57
CA MET A 545 -10.44 19.60 7.94
C MET A 545 -10.22 19.54 9.45
N GLU A 546 -11.23 19.85 10.26
CA GLU A 546 -11.19 19.62 11.71
C GLU A 546 -11.14 18.12 12.01
N PHE A 547 -11.97 17.33 11.32
CA PHE A 547 -11.92 15.87 11.37
C PHE A 547 -10.53 15.35 10.99
N ALA A 548 -9.98 15.81 9.86
CA ALA A 548 -8.65 15.40 9.44
C ALA A 548 -7.54 15.79 10.44
N ARG A 549 -7.66 16.94 11.12
CA ARG A 549 -6.72 17.34 12.20
C ARG A 549 -6.82 16.45 13.41
N SER A 550 -8.03 16.18 13.91
CA SER A 550 -8.21 15.33 15.10
C SER A 550 -7.74 13.90 14.88
N HIS A 551 -7.76 13.42 13.63
CA HIS A 551 -7.26 12.09 13.24
C HIS A 551 -5.80 12.10 12.78
N GLY A 552 -5.10 13.24 12.89
CA GLY A 552 -3.67 13.35 12.59
C GLY A 552 -3.29 13.12 11.13
N TRP A 553 -4.19 13.43 10.19
CA TRP A 553 -4.00 13.24 8.74
C TRP A 553 -3.10 14.31 8.12
N THR A 554 -1.89 14.44 8.67
CA THR A 554 -0.89 15.47 8.32
C THR A 554 -0.06 15.14 7.07
N SER A 555 -0.39 14.08 6.35
CA SER A 555 0.26 13.70 5.08
C SER A 555 -0.70 12.97 4.15
N PRO A 556 -0.44 12.95 2.81
CA PRO A 556 -1.23 12.17 1.87
C PRO A 556 -1.38 10.71 2.29
N ALA A 557 -0.27 10.08 2.69
CA ALA A 557 -0.27 8.67 3.09
C ALA A 557 -1.17 8.41 4.30
N LYS A 558 -1.11 9.24 5.34
CA LYS A 558 -1.98 9.11 6.53
C LYS A 558 -3.46 9.28 6.19
N ALA A 559 -3.81 10.23 5.34
CA ALA A 559 -5.18 10.44 4.91
C ALA A 559 -5.72 9.30 4.02
N ILE A 560 -4.88 8.74 3.14
CA ILE A 560 -5.25 7.56 2.32
C ILE A 560 -5.50 6.35 3.21
N ILE A 561 -4.60 6.08 4.16
CA ILE A 561 -4.74 4.98 5.13
C ILE A 561 -5.95 5.19 6.03
N GLY A 562 -6.19 6.42 6.51
CA GLY A 562 -7.35 6.77 7.32
C GLY A 562 -8.68 6.66 6.56
N GLY A 563 -8.70 6.99 5.27
CA GLY A 563 -9.87 6.76 4.43
C GLY A 563 -10.12 5.28 4.15
N ALA A 564 -9.07 4.49 3.96
CA ALA A 564 -9.18 3.04 3.89
C ALA A 564 -9.78 2.45 5.18
N GLU A 565 -9.37 2.98 6.34
CA GLU A 565 -9.95 2.62 7.64
C GLU A 565 -11.42 2.99 7.73
N PHE A 566 -11.77 4.22 7.36
CA PHE A 566 -13.15 4.71 7.40
C PHE A 566 -14.08 3.85 6.55
N VAL A 567 -13.68 3.51 5.32
CA VAL A 567 -14.51 2.65 4.48
C VAL A 567 -14.54 1.21 5.01
N GLY A 568 -13.38 0.66 5.39
CA GLY A 568 -13.28 -0.70 5.93
C GLY A 568 -14.18 -0.90 7.15
N LYS A 569 -14.04 -0.02 8.14
CA LYS A 569 -14.79 -0.09 9.41
C LYS A 569 -16.22 0.45 9.29
N GLY A 570 -16.41 1.53 8.55
CA GLY A 570 -17.71 2.20 8.46
C GLY A 570 -18.69 1.48 7.55
N TYR A 571 -18.24 0.90 6.44
CA TYR A 571 -19.12 0.32 5.43
C TYR A 571 -18.91 -1.19 5.27
N PHE A 572 -17.66 -1.65 5.19
CA PHE A 572 -17.43 -3.08 4.95
C PHE A 572 -17.70 -3.91 6.19
N ASP A 573 -17.49 -3.38 7.39
CA ASP A 573 -17.84 -4.07 8.64
C ASP A 573 -19.35 -4.21 8.87
N VAL A 574 -20.16 -3.33 8.29
CA VAL A 574 -21.64 -3.42 8.34
C VAL A 574 -22.24 -4.14 7.11
N GLY A 575 -21.41 -4.76 6.27
CA GLY A 575 -21.84 -5.57 5.13
C GLY A 575 -22.14 -4.79 3.85
N GLN A 576 -21.79 -3.50 3.77
CA GLN A 576 -21.92 -2.67 2.56
C GLN A 576 -20.63 -2.69 1.73
N ASN A 577 -20.32 -3.86 1.18
CA ASN A 577 -19.06 -4.17 0.49
C ASN A 577 -19.14 -4.09 -1.05
N THR A 578 -20.15 -3.44 -1.61
CA THR A 578 -20.25 -3.08 -3.02
C THR A 578 -20.68 -1.62 -3.16
N LEU A 579 -20.37 -0.96 -4.28
CA LEU A 579 -20.83 0.42 -4.52
C LEU A 579 -22.36 0.48 -4.44
N TYR A 580 -23.04 -0.54 -4.98
CA TYR A 580 -24.49 -0.65 -4.93
C TYR A 580 -25.00 -0.67 -3.47
N ARG A 581 -24.38 -1.49 -2.61
CA ARG A 581 -24.77 -1.58 -1.19
C ARG A 581 -24.47 -0.31 -0.41
N MET A 582 -23.34 0.35 -0.68
CA MET A 582 -22.98 1.62 -0.06
C MET A 582 -23.97 2.73 -0.44
N ARG A 583 -24.44 2.74 -1.70
CA ARG A 583 -25.38 3.76 -2.16
C ARG A 583 -26.83 3.47 -1.75
N TRP A 584 -27.29 2.23 -1.90
CA TRP A 584 -28.73 1.92 -1.83
C TRP A 584 -29.14 1.06 -0.63
N ASN A 585 -28.18 0.41 0.02
CA ASN A 585 -28.37 -0.51 1.14
C ASN A 585 -29.58 -1.46 0.95
N PRO A 586 -29.53 -2.41 0.00
CA PRO A 586 -30.67 -3.27 -0.31
C PRO A 586 -31.09 -4.19 0.84
N LYS A 587 -30.26 -4.36 1.89
CA LYS A 587 -30.61 -5.10 3.11
C LYS A 587 -31.48 -4.26 4.06
N LYS A 588 -31.25 -2.94 4.10
CA LYS A 588 -32.00 -1.95 4.89
C LYS A 588 -32.16 -0.64 4.08
N PRO A 589 -33.05 -0.61 3.07
CA PRO A 589 -33.19 0.54 2.19
C PRO A 589 -33.40 1.84 2.96
N GLY A 590 -32.88 2.95 2.46
CA GLY A 590 -32.99 4.25 3.11
C GLY A 590 -32.00 4.53 4.25
N THR A 591 -31.26 3.53 4.71
CA THR A 591 -30.37 3.68 5.88
C THR A 591 -28.89 3.61 5.50
N HIS A 592 -28.04 4.32 6.24
CA HIS A 592 -26.57 4.27 6.17
C HIS A 592 -26.04 4.35 4.73
N GLN A 593 -26.41 5.41 4.01
CA GLN A 593 -26.03 5.61 2.60
C GLN A 593 -24.82 6.52 2.50
N TYR A 594 -23.90 6.18 1.62
CA TYR A 594 -22.69 6.98 1.41
C TYR A 594 -22.99 8.35 0.80
N ALA A 595 -23.97 8.43 -0.10
CA ALA A 595 -24.26 9.64 -0.86
C ALA A 595 -25.76 9.79 -1.16
N THR A 596 -26.20 11.03 -1.31
CA THR A 596 -27.55 11.40 -1.76
C THR A 596 -27.68 11.35 -3.29
N ASP A 597 -26.59 11.52 -4.04
CA ASP A 597 -26.57 11.47 -5.51
C ASP A 597 -26.89 10.07 -6.06
N ILE A 598 -27.95 9.95 -6.86
CA ILE A 598 -28.32 8.68 -7.53
C ILE A 598 -27.26 8.19 -8.53
N SER A 599 -26.37 9.07 -8.99
CA SER A 599 -25.31 8.75 -9.95
C SER A 599 -23.99 8.30 -9.32
N TRP A 600 -23.84 8.41 -7.99
CA TRP A 600 -22.57 8.15 -7.29
C TRP A 600 -21.97 6.77 -7.63
N ALA A 601 -22.76 5.70 -7.48
CA ALA A 601 -22.29 4.34 -7.74
C ALA A 601 -21.97 4.13 -9.23
N LYS A 602 -22.77 4.74 -10.12
CA LYS A 602 -22.60 4.66 -11.58
C LYS A 602 -21.30 5.30 -12.04
N VAL A 603 -20.98 6.47 -11.49
CA VAL A 603 -19.77 7.24 -11.80
C VAL A 603 -18.53 6.49 -11.33
N GLN A 604 -18.55 5.96 -10.11
CA GLN A 604 -17.45 5.14 -9.58
C GLN A 604 -17.26 3.83 -10.34
N ALA A 605 -18.34 3.10 -10.68
CA ALA A 605 -18.25 1.85 -11.45
C ALA A 605 -17.60 2.06 -12.82
N LYS A 606 -17.89 3.19 -13.49
CA LYS A 606 -17.24 3.56 -14.75
C LYS A 606 -15.74 3.83 -14.55
N MET A 607 -15.35 4.54 -13.50
CA MET A 607 -13.95 4.79 -13.17
C MET A 607 -13.20 3.50 -12.86
N ILE A 608 -13.76 2.64 -12.01
CA ILE A 608 -13.20 1.34 -11.66
C ILE A 608 -12.98 0.49 -12.92
N SER A 609 -14.01 0.34 -13.76
CA SER A 609 -13.92 -0.41 -15.02
C SER A 609 -12.81 0.12 -15.94
N THR A 610 -12.69 1.45 -16.04
CA THR A 610 -11.65 2.12 -16.85
C THR A 610 -10.25 1.84 -16.31
N MET A 611 -10.04 1.98 -15.00
CA MET A 611 -8.74 1.78 -14.37
C MET A 611 -8.28 0.33 -14.43
N TYR A 612 -9.19 -0.64 -14.23
CA TYR A 612 -8.88 -2.05 -14.45
C TYR A 612 -8.37 -2.28 -15.88
N LYS A 613 -9.10 -1.76 -16.88
CA LYS A 613 -8.70 -1.87 -18.28
C LYS A 613 -7.33 -1.23 -18.55
N GLU A 614 -7.05 -0.06 -17.97
CA GLU A 614 -5.80 0.67 -18.15
C GLU A 614 -4.57 -0.10 -17.65
N ILE A 615 -4.70 -0.82 -16.52
CA ILE A 615 -3.60 -1.62 -15.96
C ILE A 615 -3.59 -3.09 -16.43
N GLY A 616 -4.43 -3.42 -17.41
CA GLY A 616 -4.54 -4.75 -18.01
C GLY A 616 -5.09 -5.80 -17.04
N LEU A 617 -6.01 -5.42 -16.17
CA LEU A 617 -6.70 -6.28 -15.20
C LEU A 617 -8.22 -6.19 -15.39
N LYS A 618 -8.98 -7.00 -14.65
CA LYS A 618 -10.44 -6.95 -14.62
C LYS A 618 -10.95 -7.24 -13.21
N GLY A 619 -12.12 -6.71 -12.88
CA GLY A 619 -12.87 -7.14 -11.70
C GLY A 619 -13.26 -8.61 -11.83
N GLU A 620 -13.04 -9.39 -10.79
CA GLU A 620 -13.24 -10.84 -10.83
C GLU A 620 -14.36 -11.35 -9.93
N TYR A 621 -14.69 -10.64 -8.85
CA TYR A 621 -15.64 -11.13 -7.85
C TYR A 621 -16.75 -10.11 -7.65
N PHE A 622 -18.00 -10.59 -7.75
CA PHE A 622 -19.17 -9.74 -7.69
C PHE A 622 -20.16 -10.25 -6.65
N ILE A 623 -20.85 -9.33 -5.98
CA ILE A 623 -22.01 -9.63 -5.15
C ILE A 623 -23.21 -8.98 -5.80
N TYR A 624 -24.05 -9.80 -6.43
CA TYR A 624 -25.23 -9.37 -7.14
C TYR A 624 -26.44 -9.38 -6.22
N ASP A 625 -26.84 -8.19 -5.76
CA ASP A 625 -28.08 -7.99 -5.01
C ASP A 625 -29.29 -7.94 -5.95
N GLN A 626 -30.25 -8.83 -5.73
CA GLN A 626 -31.49 -8.92 -6.49
C GLN A 626 -32.66 -8.55 -5.58
N TYR A 627 -33.53 -7.64 -6.02
CA TYR A 627 -34.79 -7.42 -5.29
C TYR A 627 -35.70 -8.62 -5.45
N LYS A 628 -36.49 -8.95 -4.41
CA LYS A 628 -37.52 -9.99 -4.55
C LYS A 628 -38.54 -9.56 -5.60
N LYS A 629 -39.05 -10.54 -6.33
CA LYS A 629 -40.07 -10.35 -7.36
C LYS A 629 -41.39 -9.92 -6.75
#